data_AF-A0A2V8UPA7-F1
#
_entry.id   AF-A0A2V8UPA7-F1
#
_cell.length_a   1.000
_cell.length_b   1.000
_cell.length_c   1.000
_cell.angle_alpha   90.00
_cell.angle_beta   90.00
_cell.angle_gamma   90.00
#
_symmetry.space_group_name_H-M   'P 1'
#
loop_
_entity.id
_entity.type
_entity.pdbx_description
1 polymer ?
#
loop_
_entity_poly.entity_id
_entity_poly.type
_entity_poly.pdbx_seq_one_letter_code
_entity_poly.pdbx_strand_id
1 'polypeptide(L)'
;MLLSQLFRSFVPLRNPIGFGASDFIELVFAVLLVLPALAWRPWIEPYAARLAQRTGWCMLTLAALPVVLRLLLLPQHPVPLPNVSDEFSHLLAADTLRHFRLANPPHPLHQFFETLDVLQEPSYSSIYPIGQGTALAIGSMIFGHPWAGVLLSMAVFCALCYWMLRGWTTPGWALAGGLLAVFEFGPLNEWMNGYWGGSVSAVAGCLV
;
A
#
# COMPACT_ATOMS: atom_id res chain seq x y z
N MET A 1 1.66 37.31 30.19
CA MET A 1 3.15 37.26 30.08
C MET A 1 3.69 35.85 29.79
N LEU A 2 3.21 34.80 30.46
CA LEU A 2 3.72 33.44 30.25
C LEU A 2 3.45 32.92 28.82
N LEU A 3 2.23 33.06 28.32
CA LEU A 3 1.84 32.62 26.97
C LEU A 3 2.69 33.30 25.87
N SER A 4 2.91 34.61 25.99
CA SER A 4 3.73 35.38 25.03
C SER A 4 5.20 35.00 25.05
N GLN A 5 5.72 34.51 26.19
CA GLN A 5 7.08 33.98 26.26
C GLN A 5 7.16 32.58 25.64
N LEU A 6 6.13 31.75 25.84
CA LEU A 6 6.01 30.42 25.22
C LEU A 6 5.97 30.50 23.68
N PHE A 7 5.20 31.43 23.11
CA PHE A 7 5.18 31.61 21.66
C PHE A 7 6.49 32.16 21.11
N ARG A 8 7.23 32.96 21.89
CA ARG A 8 8.57 33.45 21.50
C ARG A 8 9.62 32.34 21.52
N SER A 9 9.46 31.30 22.35
CA SER A 9 10.36 30.13 22.32
C SER A 9 10.20 29.24 21.08
N PHE A 10 9.14 29.41 20.29
CA PHE A 10 8.97 28.73 19.00
C PHE A 10 9.62 29.45 17.81
N VAL A 11 10.29 30.59 18.06
CA VAL A 11 11.05 31.31 17.03
C VAL A 11 12.48 30.78 17.04
N PRO A 12 12.97 30.19 15.93
CA PRO A 12 14.31 29.57 15.84
C PRO A 12 15.45 30.46 16.34
N LEU A 13 15.38 31.76 16.02
CA LEU A 13 16.40 32.77 16.39
C LEU A 13 16.38 33.17 17.88
N ARG A 14 15.39 32.73 18.65
CA ARG A 14 15.19 33.13 20.05
C ARG A 14 15.24 31.98 21.04
N ASN A 15 15.54 30.76 20.58
CA ASN A 15 15.80 29.62 21.46
C ASN A 15 17.20 29.05 21.15
N PRO A 16 17.88 28.42 22.13
CA PRO A 16 19.25 27.94 21.96
C PRO A 16 19.37 26.70 21.06
N ILE A 17 18.26 26.05 20.72
CA ILE A 17 18.19 24.78 19.98
C ILE A 17 17.99 25.04 18.47
N GLY A 18 17.51 26.22 18.09
CA GLY A 18 17.14 26.58 16.73
C GLY A 18 15.77 26.06 16.28
N PHE A 19 14.98 25.46 17.16
CA PHE A 19 13.73 24.80 16.78
C PHE A 19 12.61 25.78 16.45
N GLY A 20 11.89 25.52 15.37
CA GLY A 20 10.63 26.17 15.02
C GLY A 20 9.42 25.47 15.65
N ALA A 21 8.24 26.06 15.49
CA ALA A 21 6.99 25.46 15.99
C ALA A 21 6.73 24.05 15.41
N SER A 22 7.09 23.81 14.14
CA SER A 22 7.02 22.49 13.49
C SER A 22 7.82 21.45 14.25
N ASP A 23 9.07 21.77 14.58
CA ASP A 23 10.02 20.83 15.17
C ASP A 23 9.57 20.43 16.58
N PHE A 24 8.99 21.37 17.33
CA PHE A 24 8.36 21.06 18.62
C PHE A 24 7.11 20.19 18.48
N ILE A 25 6.29 20.41 17.45
CA ILE A 25 5.12 19.57 17.17
C ILE A 25 5.59 18.14 16.82
N GLU A 26 6.57 18.00 15.94
CA GLU A 26 7.17 16.72 15.59
C GLU A 26 7.76 16.01 16.81
N LEU A 27 8.47 16.74 17.67
CA LEU A 27 9.04 16.18 18.90
C LEU A 27 7.94 15.73 19.87
N VAL A 28 6.84 16.48 19.99
CA VAL A 28 5.68 16.07 20.79
C VAL A 28 5.06 14.80 20.23
N PHE A 29 4.84 14.70 18.92
CA PHE A 29 4.34 13.47 18.31
C PHE A 29 5.29 12.29 18.51
N ALA A 30 6.59 12.49 18.32
CA ALA A 30 7.60 11.47 18.56
C ALA A 30 7.56 10.98 20.02
N VAL A 31 7.47 11.90 21.00
CA VAL A 31 7.36 11.56 22.42
C VAL A 31 6.05 10.81 22.70
N LEU A 32 4.93 11.26 22.15
CA LEU A 32 3.62 10.61 22.31
C LEU A 32 3.54 9.22 21.67
N LEU A 33 4.37 8.92 20.68
CA LEU A 33 4.46 7.59 20.07
C LEU A 33 5.49 6.70 20.79
N VAL A 34 6.66 7.24 21.11
CA VAL A 34 7.79 6.48 21.68
C VAL A 34 7.56 6.14 23.15
N LEU A 35 7.08 7.07 23.98
CA LEU A 35 6.92 6.80 25.41
C LEU A 35 5.89 5.69 25.68
N PRO A 36 4.69 5.68 25.07
CA PRO A 36 3.76 4.57 25.24
C PRO A 36 4.29 3.27 24.64
N ALA A 37 4.97 3.31 23.48
CA ALA A 37 5.58 2.13 22.90
C ALA A 37 6.62 1.49 23.84
N LEU A 38 7.48 2.29 24.48
CA LEU A 38 8.43 1.82 25.49
C LEU A 38 7.75 1.31 26.75
N ALA A 39 6.71 2.00 27.23
CA ALA A 39 5.96 1.61 28.42
C ALA A 39 5.19 0.28 28.22
N TRP A 40 4.65 0.05 27.02
CA TRP A 40 3.88 -1.15 26.68
C TRP A 40 4.75 -2.30 26.18
N ARG A 41 6.00 -2.03 25.78
CA ARG A 41 6.95 -3.03 25.30
C ARG A 41 7.02 -4.30 26.18
N PRO A 42 7.24 -4.25 27.51
CA PRO A 42 7.34 -5.48 28.31
C PRO A 42 6.06 -6.31 28.35
N TRP A 43 4.90 -5.70 28.05
CA TRP A 43 3.61 -6.38 28.00
C TRP A 43 3.34 -7.01 26.65
N ILE A 44 3.77 -6.37 25.54
CA ILE A 44 3.50 -6.80 24.17
C ILE A 44 4.57 -7.78 23.67
N GLU A 45 5.85 -7.51 23.98
CA GLU A 45 7.01 -8.25 23.49
C GLU A 45 6.92 -9.77 23.72
N PRO A 46 6.47 -10.29 24.89
CA PRO A 46 6.37 -11.73 25.11
C PRO A 46 5.33 -12.42 24.22
N TYR A 47 4.24 -11.73 23.88
CA TYR A 47 3.20 -12.27 23.01
C TYR A 47 3.59 -12.14 21.54
N ALA A 48 4.14 -10.99 21.15
CA ALA A 48 4.67 -10.77 19.82
C ALA A 48 5.79 -11.76 19.50
N ALA A 49 6.70 -12.04 20.44
CA ALA A 49 7.74 -13.04 20.29
C ALA A 49 7.17 -14.45 20.12
N ARG A 50 6.14 -14.83 20.88
CA ARG A 50 5.45 -16.12 20.73
C ARG A 50 4.74 -16.24 19.39
N LEU A 51 4.09 -15.18 18.92
CA LEU A 51 3.43 -15.14 17.62
C LEU A 51 4.46 -15.22 16.48
N ALA A 52 5.57 -14.48 16.60
CA ALA A 52 6.63 -14.41 15.59
C ALA A 52 7.22 -15.79 15.25
N GLN A 53 7.23 -16.73 16.21
CA GLN A 53 7.67 -18.11 15.97
C GLN A 53 6.72 -18.90 15.07
N ARG A 54 5.45 -18.49 14.96
CA ARG A 54 4.41 -19.17 14.19
C ARG A 54 4.26 -18.52 12.81
N THR A 55 5.10 -18.95 11.86
CA THR A 55 5.18 -18.38 10.50
C THR A 55 3.81 -18.26 9.82
N GLY A 56 3.03 -19.35 9.79
CA GLY A 56 1.73 -19.35 9.10
C GLY A 56 0.73 -18.36 9.69
N TRP A 57 0.68 -18.23 11.02
CA TRP A 57 -0.18 -17.27 11.69
C TRP A 57 0.26 -15.82 11.46
N CYS A 58 1.57 -15.57 11.43
CA CYS A 58 2.10 -14.24 11.07
C CYS A 58 1.72 -13.85 9.64
N MET A 59 1.98 -14.75 8.67
CA MET A 59 1.62 -14.49 7.27
C MET A 59 0.12 -14.25 7.10
N LEU A 60 -0.72 -15.08 7.74
CA LEU A 60 -2.17 -14.92 7.70
C LEU A 60 -2.60 -13.56 8.30
N THR A 61 -2.03 -13.20 9.44
CA THR A 61 -2.35 -11.93 10.10
C THR A 61 -1.92 -10.74 9.25
N LEU A 62 -0.71 -10.78 8.67
CA LEU A 62 -0.17 -9.71 7.83
C LEU A 62 -0.88 -9.61 6.47
N ALA A 63 -1.41 -10.71 5.94
CA ALA A 63 -2.29 -10.69 4.77
C ALA A 63 -3.66 -10.07 5.11
N ALA A 64 -4.25 -10.47 6.24
CA ALA A 64 -5.60 -10.04 6.61
C ALA A 64 -5.64 -8.58 7.08
N LEU A 65 -4.62 -8.14 7.83
CA LEU A 65 -4.60 -6.83 8.49
C LEU A 65 -4.85 -5.64 7.53
N PRO A 66 -4.11 -5.46 6.42
CA PRO A 66 -4.35 -4.32 5.52
C PRO A 66 -5.77 -4.37 4.93
N VAL A 67 -6.24 -5.57 4.56
CA VAL A 67 -7.58 -5.76 3.96
C VAL A 67 -8.67 -5.39 4.96
N VAL A 68 -8.62 -5.95 6.17
CA VAL A 68 -9.61 -5.68 7.23
C VAL A 68 -9.63 -4.20 7.56
N LEU A 69 -8.46 -3.59 7.79
CA LEU A 69 -8.38 -2.16 8.07
C LEU A 69 -8.98 -1.33 6.93
N ARG A 70 -8.69 -1.66 5.67
CA ARG A 70 -9.22 -0.91 4.53
C ARG A 70 -10.72 -1.10 4.34
N LEU A 71 -11.25 -2.30 4.60
CA LEU A 71 -12.69 -2.57 4.54
C LEU A 71 -13.45 -1.85 5.65
N LEU A 72 -12.88 -1.75 6.86
CA LEU A 72 -13.47 -0.97 7.96
C LEU A 72 -13.60 0.52 7.64
N LEU A 73 -12.72 1.04 6.77
CA LEU A 73 -12.76 2.44 6.32
C LEU A 73 -13.79 2.70 5.21
N LEU A 74 -14.44 1.67 4.63
CA LEU A 74 -15.39 1.85 3.52
C LEU A 74 -16.53 2.85 3.76
N PRO A 75 -17.13 2.97 4.97
CA PRO A 75 -18.22 3.91 5.20
C PRO A 75 -17.81 5.38 4.99
N GLN A 76 -16.56 5.73 5.31
CA GLN A 76 -16.03 7.09 5.17
C GLN A 76 -15.15 7.27 3.92
N HIS A 77 -14.47 6.19 3.52
CA HIS A 77 -13.55 6.12 2.39
C HIS A 77 -14.00 5.00 1.45
N PRO A 78 -14.95 5.27 0.54
CA PRO A 78 -15.50 4.26 -0.35
C PRO A 78 -14.43 3.66 -1.27
N VAL A 79 -14.83 2.67 -2.05
CA VAL A 79 -13.99 2.07 -3.09
C VAL A 79 -13.47 3.16 -4.02
N PRO A 80 -12.17 3.20 -4.34
CA PRO A 80 -11.60 4.26 -5.16
C PRO A 80 -12.15 4.22 -6.58
N LEU A 81 -12.45 5.41 -7.11
CA LEU A 81 -12.72 5.61 -8.53
C LEU A 81 -11.39 5.84 -9.25
N PRO A 82 -11.25 5.38 -10.52
CA PRO A 82 -10.06 5.69 -11.29
C PRO A 82 -9.96 7.20 -11.54
N ASN A 83 -8.78 7.76 -11.30
CA ASN A 83 -8.53 9.21 -11.31
C ASN A 83 -7.29 9.63 -12.10
N VAL A 84 -6.38 8.70 -12.42
CA VAL A 84 -5.20 8.98 -13.27
C VAL A 84 -5.22 8.11 -14.53
N SER A 85 -4.57 8.58 -15.60
CA SER A 85 -4.61 7.92 -16.91
C SER A 85 -4.15 6.46 -16.88
N ASP A 86 -3.07 6.19 -16.12
CA ASP A 86 -2.50 4.87 -15.89
C ASP A 86 -3.54 3.86 -15.39
N GLU A 87 -4.45 4.30 -14.51
CA GLU A 87 -5.49 3.43 -13.93
C GLU A 87 -6.49 2.95 -14.98
N PHE A 88 -6.88 3.82 -15.91
CA PHE A 88 -7.75 3.43 -17.02
C PHE A 88 -7.06 2.44 -17.95
N SER A 89 -5.76 2.61 -18.20
CA SER A 89 -4.98 1.66 -19.00
C SER A 89 -4.85 0.29 -18.32
N HIS A 90 -4.60 0.25 -17.01
CA HIS A 90 -4.60 -1.00 -16.25
C HIS A 90 -5.98 -1.68 -16.19
N LEU A 91 -7.06 -0.89 -16.08
CA LEU A 91 -8.43 -1.41 -16.15
C LEU A 91 -8.76 -1.95 -17.55
N LEU A 92 -8.27 -1.31 -18.63
CA LEU A 92 -8.37 -1.85 -19.98
C LEU A 92 -7.62 -3.19 -20.10
N ALA A 93 -6.40 -3.29 -19.55
CA ALA A 93 -5.66 -4.55 -19.52
C ALA A 93 -6.44 -5.64 -18.77
N ALA A 94 -7.03 -5.29 -17.62
CA ALA A 94 -7.84 -6.21 -16.83
C ALA A 94 -9.08 -6.71 -17.58
N ASP A 95 -9.81 -5.81 -18.25
CA ASP A 95 -10.99 -6.18 -19.02
C ASP A 95 -10.61 -7.06 -20.23
N THR A 96 -9.50 -6.75 -20.91
CA THR A 96 -8.98 -7.55 -22.02
C THR A 96 -8.68 -8.98 -21.58
N LEU A 97 -7.98 -9.13 -20.46
CA LEU A 97 -7.62 -10.44 -19.89
C LEU A 97 -8.84 -11.20 -19.37
N ARG A 98 -9.85 -10.50 -18.82
CA ARG A 98 -11.12 -11.11 -18.39
C ARG A 98 -11.88 -11.73 -19.55
N HIS A 99 -11.71 -11.21 -20.76
CA HIS A 99 -12.22 -11.80 -22.00
C HIS A 99 -11.31 -12.88 -22.60
N PHE A 100 -10.29 -13.32 -21.84
CA PHE A 100 -9.28 -14.29 -22.27
C PHE A 100 -8.50 -13.85 -23.52
N ARG A 101 -8.23 -12.55 -23.64
CA ARG A 101 -7.45 -11.94 -24.72
C ARG A 101 -6.17 -11.31 -24.16
N LEU A 102 -5.13 -11.24 -24.99
CA LEU A 102 -3.90 -10.50 -24.66
C LEU A 102 -3.91 -9.06 -25.21
N ALA A 103 -4.64 -8.84 -26.29
CA ALA A 103 -4.87 -7.53 -26.90
C ALA A 103 -6.22 -7.53 -27.63
N ASN A 104 -6.76 -6.34 -27.93
CA ASN A 104 -7.98 -6.18 -28.69
C ASN A 104 -7.67 -5.73 -30.13
N PRO A 105 -8.57 -5.99 -31.09
CA PRO A 105 -8.41 -5.44 -32.43
C PRO A 105 -8.41 -3.89 -32.39
N PRO A 106 -7.59 -3.21 -33.21
CA PRO A 106 -7.63 -1.77 -33.37
C PRO A 106 -9.03 -1.28 -33.76
N HIS A 107 -9.37 -0.04 -33.37
CA HIS A 107 -10.58 0.59 -33.88
C HIS A 107 -10.45 0.82 -35.41
N PRO A 108 -11.51 0.61 -36.23
CA PRO A 108 -11.44 0.80 -37.68
C PRO A 108 -11.00 2.21 -38.12
N LEU A 109 -11.20 3.20 -37.25
CA LEU A 109 -10.85 4.59 -37.44
C LEU A 109 -9.73 5.06 -36.49
N HIS A 110 -8.88 4.15 -36.01
CA HIS A 110 -7.86 4.40 -34.97
C HIS A 110 -6.96 5.63 -35.23
N GLN A 111 -6.67 5.96 -36.49
CA GLN A 111 -5.94 7.18 -36.88
C GLN A 111 -6.57 8.49 -36.38
N PHE A 112 -7.85 8.47 -35.97
CA PHE A 112 -8.56 9.63 -35.41
C PHE A 112 -8.79 9.52 -33.89
N PHE A 113 -8.36 8.44 -33.24
CA PHE A 113 -8.56 8.20 -31.82
C PHE A 113 -7.24 8.11 -31.08
N GLU A 114 -7.08 8.96 -30.06
CA GLU A 114 -5.97 8.90 -29.13
C GLU A 114 -6.51 8.76 -27.71
N THR A 115 -5.90 7.88 -26.93
CA THR A 115 -6.26 7.65 -25.52
C THR A 115 -4.94 7.51 -24.76
N LEU A 116 -4.84 8.21 -23.62
CA LEU A 116 -3.64 8.20 -22.80
C LEU A 116 -3.29 6.76 -22.39
N ASP A 117 -2.00 6.42 -22.49
CA ASP A 117 -1.44 5.14 -22.06
C ASP A 117 -2.06 3.91 -22.74
N VAL A 118 -2.62 4.07 -23.94
CA VAL A 118 -3.21 2.99 -24.73
C VAL A 118 -2.65 2.99 -26.16
N LEU A 119 -2.18 1.84 -26.60
CA LEU A 119 -1.75 1.62 -27.98
C LEU A 119 -2.98 1.37 -28.86
N GLN A 120 -2.98 1.97 -30.05
CA GLN A 120 -3.93 1.66 -31.12
C GLN A 120 -3.35 0.69 -32.15
N GLU A 121 -2.02 0.71 -32.34
CA GLU A 121 -1.28 -0.13 -33.29
C GLU A 121 -0.14 -0.88 -32.58
N PRO A 122 0.15 -2.14 -32.95
CA PRO A 122 -0.55 -2.96 -33.95
C PRO A 122 -1.92 -3.50 -33.46
N SER A 123 -2.24 -3.29 -32.18
CA SER A 123 -3.46 -3.75 -31.53
C SER A 123 -3.92 -2.75 -30.48
N TYR A 124 -5.22 -2.74 -30.17
CA TYR A 124 -5.76 -1.94 -29.07
C TYR A 124 -5.43 -2.58 -27.72
N SER A 125 -4.47 -2.02 -26.99
CA SER A 125 -3.97 -2.59 -25.73
C SER A 125 -3.38 -1.54 -24.80
N SER A 126 -3.34 -1.85 -23.50
CA SER A 126 -2.56 -1.07 -22.54
C SER A 126 -1.08 -1.02 -22.93
N ILE A 127 -0.40 0.09 -22.66
CA ILE A 127 1.07 0.18 -22.78
C ILE A 127 1.79 -0.59 -21.66
N TYR A 128 1.10 -0.90 -20.57
CA TYR A 128 1.71 -1.47 -19.36
C TYR A 128 1.81 -3.00 -19.41
N PRO A 129 2.77 -3.59 -18.68
CA PRO A 129 2.85 -5.04 -18.50
C PRO A 129 1.57 -5.63 -17.88
N ILE A 130 1.28 -6.87 -18.24
CA ILE A 130 0.03 -7.57 -17.87
C ILE A 130 -0.10 -7.87 -16.37
N GLY A 131 0.95 -7.74 -15.56
CA GLY A 131 0.96 -8.16 -14.15
C GLY A 131 -0.16 -7.52 -13.32
N GLN A 132 -0.22 -6.18 -13.33
CA GLN A 132 -1.26 -5.44 -12.63
C GLN A 132 -2.65 -5.72 -13.22
N GLY A 133 -2.78 -5.73 -14.54
CA GLY A 133 -4.04 -6.08 -15.22
C GLY A 133 -4.54 -7.49 -14.86
N THR A 134 -3.63 -8.46 -14.68
CA THR A 134 -3.97 -9.83 -14.28
C THR A 134 -4.54 -9.88 -12.87
N ALA A 135 -3.94 -9.17 -11.91
CA ALA A 135 -4.46 -9.09 -10.55
C ALA A 135 -5.87 -8.47 -10.52
N LEU A 136 -6.07 -7.38 -11.25
CA LEU A 136 -7.36 -6.71 -11.39
C LEU A 136 -8.42 -7.60 -12.08
N ALA A 137 -8.02 -8.34 -13.11
CA ALA A 137 -8.89 -9.29 -13.80
C ALA A 137 -9.34 -10.41 -12.84
N ILE A 138 -8.41 -11.01 -12.09
CA ILE A 138 -8.71 -12.05 -11.09
C ILE A 138 -9.67 -11.52 -10.03
N GLY A 139 -9.41 -10.33 -9.48
CA GLY A 139 -10.30 -9.67 -8.53
C GLY A 139 -11.71 -9.46 -9.10
N SER A 140 -11.78 -8.99 -10.34
CA SER A 140 -13.04 -8.79 -11.05
C SER A 140 -13.81 -10.10 -11.29
N MET A 141 -13.11 -11.18 -11.65
CA MET A 141 -13.73 -12.48 -11.93
C MET A 141 -14.27 -13.16 -10.67
N ILE A 142 -13.56 -13.05 -9.55
CA ILE A 142 -13.93 -13.73 -8.30
C ILE A 142 -14.96 -12.93 -7.50
N PHE A 143 -14.79 -11.61 -7.40
CA PHE A 143 -15.59 -10.75 -6.52
C PHE A 143 -16.48 -9.75 -7.26
N GLY A 144 -16.42 -9.70 -8.59
CA GLY A 144 -17.19 -8.76 -9.40
C GLY A 144 -16.62 -7.33 -9.41
N HIS A 145 -15.44 -7.09 -8.80
CA HIS A 145 -14.86 -5.75 -8.71
C HIS A 145 -13.33 -5.75 -8.88
N PRO A 146 -12.74 -4.91 -9.76
CA PRO A 146 -11.30 -4.91 -10.03
C PRO A 146 -10.46 -4.54 -8.81
N TRP A 147 -10.95 -3.64 -7.96
CA TRP A 147 -10.28 -3.25 -6.72
C TRP A 147 -10.06 -4.42 -5.76
N ALA A 148 -10.85 -5.51 -5.83
CA ALA A 148 -10.57 -6.71 -5.05
C ALA A 148 -9.20 -7.32 -5.41
N GLY A 149 -8.76 -7.18 -6.66
CA GLY A 149 -7.42 -7.59 -7.10
C GLY A 149 -6.32 -6.80 -6.42
N VAL A 150 -6.53 -5.50 -6.21
CA VAL A 150 -5.61 -4.63 -5.45
C VAL A 150 -5.50 -5.09 -4.00
N LEU A 151 -6.64 -5.35 -3.35
CA LEU A 151 -6.68 -5.86 -1.97
C LEU A 151 -5.94 -7.19 -1.83
N LEU A 152 -6.16 -8.12 -2.78
CA LEU A 152 -5.47 -9.41 -2.80
C LEU A 152 -3.96 -9.26 -3.00
N SER A 153 -3.53 -8.47 -3.99
CA SER A 153 -2.10 -8.22 -4.22
C SER A 153 -1.43 -7.61 -3.00
N MET A 154 -2.12 -6.69 -2.32
CA MET A 154 -1.62 -6.07 -1.09
C MET A 154 -1.50 -7.07 0.07
N ALA A 155 -2.49 -7.94 0.23
CA ALA A 155 -2.46 -9.02 1.23
C ALA A 155 -1.29 -9.98 1.00
N VAL A 156 -1.10 -10.41 -0.26
CA VAL A 156 0.00 -11.30 -0.66
C VAL A 156 1.34 -10.60 -0.45
N PHE A 157 1.48 -9.33 -0.85
CA PHE A 157 2.69 -8.54 -0.64
C PHE A 157 3.09 -8.48 0.85
N CYS A 158 2.17 -8.11 1.74
CA CYS A 158 2.47 -7.99 3.17
C CYS A 158 2.92 -9.32 3.79
N ALA A 159 2.26 -10.42 3.42
CA ALA A 159 2.63 -11.75 3.89
C ALA A 159 3.99 -12.21 3.34
N LEU A 160 4.26 -11.95 2.07
CA LEU A 160 5.52 -12.32 1.43
C LEU A 160 6.68 -11.45 1.87
N CYS A 161 6.45 -10.17 2.19
CA CYS A 161 7.47 -9.31 2.77
C CYS A 161 7.98 -9.89 4.09
N TYR A 162 7.07 -10.36 4.96
CA TYR A 162 7.45 -11.11 6.15
C TYR A 162 8.19 -12.41 5.84
N TRP A 163 7.67 -13.22 4.91
CA TRP A 163 8.29 -14.50 4.54
C TRP A 163 9.71 -14.31 4.01
N MET A 164 9.92 -13.33 3.14
CA MET A 164 11.24 -12.94 2.64
C MET A 164 12.14 -12.53 3.80
N LEU A 165 11.70 -11.60 4.66
CA LEU A 165 12.49 -11.14 5.81
C LEU A 165 12.85 -12.26 6.79
N ARG A 166 12.01 -13.30 6.92
CA ARG A 166 12.33 -14.48 7.72
C ARG A 166 13.57 -15.24 7.24
N GLY A 167 13.96 -15.10 5.97
CA GLY A 167 15.21 -15.65 5.44
C GLY A 167 16.45 -14.81 5.77
N TRP A 168 16.28 -13.53 6.13
CA TRP A 168 17.38 -12.56 6.28
C TRP A 168 17.58 -12.09 7.73
N THR A 169 16.55 -12.17 8.58
CA THR A 169 16.58 -11.70 9.97
C THR A 169 15.83 -12.61 10.93
N THR A 170 15.83 -12.26 12.21
CA THR A 170 15.12 -12.99 13.27
C THR A 170 13.60 -12.88 13.10
N PRO A 171 12.80 -13.84 13.63
CA PRO A 171 11.35 -13.82 13.49
C PRO A 171 10.67 -12.54 14.01
N GLY A 172 11.20 -11.95 15.10
CA GLY A 172 10.66 -10.71 15.66
C GLY A 172 10.86 -9.51 14.74
N TRP A 173 12.07 -9.37 14.19
CA TRP A 173 12.38 -8.30 13.23
C TRP A 173 11.66 -8.49 11.90
N ALA A 174 11.49 -9.73 11.44
CA ALA A 174 10.68 -10.02 10.27
C ALA A 174 9.21 -9.60 10.47
N LEU A 175 8.63 -9.90 11.64
CA LEU A 175 7.26 -9.48 11.98
C LEU A 175 7.14 -7.95 12.01
N ALA A 176 8.11 -7.25 12.59
CA ALA A 176 8.15 -5.79 12.59
C ALA A 176 8.21 -5.22 11.17
N GLY A 177 9.05 -5.79 10.29
CA GLY A 177 9.14 -5.36 8.89
C GLY A 177 7.86 -5.64 8.09
N GLY A 178 7.21 -6.79 8.33
CA GLY A 178 5.90 -7.09 7.73
C GLY A 178 4.81 -6.12 8.19
N LEU A 179 4.78 -5.74 9.48
CA LEU A 179 3.86 -4.72 10.00
C LEU A 179 4.15 -3.35 9.39
N LEU A 180 5.42 -3.00 9.22
CA LEU A 180 5.80 -1.76 8.53
C LEU A 180 5.25 -1.74 7.10
N ALA A 181 5.37 -2.85 6.36
CA ALA A 181 4.79 -2.94 5.01
C ALA A 181 3.27 -2.73 5.00
N VAL A 182 2.55 -3.25 6.01
CA VAL A 182 1.09 -3.04 6.16
C VAL A 182 0.75 -1.57 6.36
N PHE A 183 1.46 -0.87 7.26
CA PHE A 183 1.13 0.52 7.59
C PHE A 183 1.62 1.51 6.52
N GLU A 184 2.77 1.25 5.90
CA GLU A 184 3.35 2.13 4.88
C GLU A 184 2.58 2.05 3.56
N PHE A 185 2.24 0.84 3.11
CA PHE A 185 1.68 0.61 1.77
C PHE A 185 0.19 0.25 1.79
N GLY A 186 -0.41 0.05 2.96
CA GLY A 186 -1.75 -0.50 3.08
C GLY A 186 -2.85 0.56 3.08
N PRO A 187 -3.74 0.62 4.10
CA PRO A 187 -5.06 1.26 3.98
C PRO A 187 -5.08 2.74 3.57
N LEU A 188 -4.02 3.49 3.89
CA LEU A 188 -3.93 4.94 3.67
C LEU A 188 -3.01 5.30 2.50
N ASN A 189 -2.37 4.32 1.87
CA ASN A 189 -1.43 4.54 0.78
C ASN A 189 -2.16 4.47 -0.58
N GLU A 190 -1.64 5.18 -1.58
CA GLU A 190 -2.17 5.15 -2.95
C GLU A 190 -2.18 3.75 -3.56
N TRP A 191 -1.23 2.87 -3.20
CA TRP A 191 -1.14 1.50 -3.73
C TRP A 191 -2.37 0.65 -3.42
N MET A 192 -3.04 0.92 -2.30
CA MET A 192 -4.28 0.24 -1.91
C MET A 192 -5.53 1.02 -2.30
N ASN A 193 -5.37 2.28 -2.73
CA ASN A 193 -6.44 3.23 -3.01
C ASN A 193 -6.47 3.68 -4.48
N GLY A 194 -5.88 2.88 -5.37
CA GLY A 194 -5.87 3.11 -6.81
C GLY A 194 -5.70 1.80 -7.59
N TYR A 195 -5.64 1.90 -8.91
CA TYR A 195 -5.56 0.73 -9.82
C TYR A 195 -4.18 0.54 -10.46
N TRP A 196 -3.22 1.43 -10.19
CA TRP A 196 -1.88 1.46 -10.80
C TRP A 196 -0.72 1.25 -9.79
N GLY A 197 -1.01 0.68 -8.62
CA GLY A 197 -0.04 0.51 -7.52
C GLY A 197 1.04 -0.55 -7.75
N GLY A 198 2.11 -0.48 -6.94
CA GLY A 198 3.31 -1.33 -7.06
C GLY A 198 3.24 -2.71 -6.39
N SER A 199 2.10 -3.09 -5.80
CA SER A 199 2.00 -4.29 -4.95
C SER A 199 2.32 -5.60 -5.70
N VAL A 200 1.91 -5.73 -6.96
CA VAL A 200 2.22 -6.92 -7.78
C VAL A 200 3.72 -7.06 -8.05
N SER A 201 4.39 -5.95 -8.38
CA SER A 201 5.84 -5.95 -8.57
C SER A 201 6.58 -6.23 -7.27
N ALA A 202 6.08 -5.69 -6.15
CA ALA A 202 6.65 -5.95 -4.83
C ALA A 202 6.49 -7.42 -4.41
N VAL A 203 5.35 -8.05 -4.72
CA VAL A 203 5.16 -9.50 -4.58
C VAL A 203 6.24 -10.27 -5.34
N ALA A 204 6.50 -9.93 -6.60
CA ALA A 204 7.53 -10.58 -7.38
C ALA A 204 8.92 -10.39 -6.73
N GLY A 205 9.24 -9.20 -6.25
CA GLY A 205 10.50 -8.91 -5.54
C GLY A 205 10.67 -9.71 -4.25
N CYS A 206 9.59 -9.99 -3.52
CA CYS A 206 9.65 -10.82 -2.31
C CYS A 206 9.84 -12.33 -2.58
N LEU A 207 9.68 -12.78 -3.83
CA LEU A 207 9.81 -14.19 -4.22
C LEU A 207 11.18 -14.55 -4.82
N VAL A 208 12.06 -13.57 -5.00
CA VAL A 208 13.45 -13.75 -5.49
C VAL A 208 14.37 -14.06 -4.32
#